data_AF-A0A6L6ZQK2-F1
#
_entry.id   AF-A0A6L6ZQK2-F1
#
_cell.length_a   1.000
_cell.length_b   1.000
_cell.length_c   1.000
_cell.angle_alpha   90.00
_cell.angle_beta   90.00
_cell.angle_gamma   90.00
#
_symmetry.space_group_name_H-M   'P 1'
#
loop_
_entity.id
_entity.type
_entity.pdbx_description
1 polymer ?
#
loop_
_entity_poly.entity_id
_entity_poly.type
_entity_poly.pdbx_seq_one_letter_code
_entity_poly.pdbx_strand_id
1 'polypeptide(L)'
;MQRQPATTLLALLIGCTVIPSTHAYPVTVVASQPVTTQIMPELAAIQGVMAEMVRMQTATGTAINQSSEKLASVIAQDGQATRQQMIFSNETRRLEEARKSFSVPDSICSESASGVAAESRRAAASAAARLSQGGGVSSKPIRERLSRTADSPTREAYDSAGIHAGYCTEAEYARFGGTDVCPAVGELPGGDSQVRSLYQGAGTADTPAALTWDQKQIDAATAYMKNTARPSAGRAPGKGEVGTQTGRTYVGLQNEYNGIIDAASHPQLSLIADSTPNEATRGALTEALQSPSAAAYFDRTASSEARTRGHMSQREFEAFEAGRRYANTDWQQDLQGMEGDNLLRELLRTTALLNWQMNDLKEQIRQGNVIAGQQLALAARQYYGQRLGELSQAMSQGSVR
;
A
#
# COMPACT_ATOMS: atom_id res chain seq x y z
N MET A 1 -23.94 -128.25 30.22
CA MET A 1 -22.75 -127.67 29.57
C MET A 1 -22.94 -127.75 28.06
N GLN A 2 -22.53 -126.69 27.38
CA GLN A 2 -22.98 -126.22 26.06
C GLN A 2 -22.82 -127.21 24.90
N ARG A 3 -23.79 -127.18 23.97
CA ARG A 3 -23.86 -127.98 22.74
C ARG A 3 -24.04 -127.06 21.52
N GLN A 4 -23.25 -127.28 20.47
CA GLN A 4 -23.61 -127.03 19.06
C GLN A 4 -24.64 -128.12 18.60
N PRO A 5 -25.18 -128.23 17.35
CA PRO A 5 -25.03 -127.50 16.08
C PRO A 5 -26.35 -127.32 15.26
N ALA A 6 -26.24 -126.86 14.00
CA ALA A 6 -26.98 -127.20 12.75
C ALA A 6 -28.53 -127.37 12.66
N THR A 7 -29.03 -126.96 11.48
CA THR A 7 -30.15 -127.52 10.68
C THR A 7 -31.64 -127.30 11.07
N THR A 8 -32.35 -126.62 10.17
CA THR A 8 -33.61 -126.97 9.47
C THR A 8 -34.93 -127.29 10.23
N LEU A 9 -36.04 -126.98 9.52
CA LEU A 9 -37.45 -127.43 9.69
C LEU A 9 -38.24 -126.74 10.83
N LEU A 10 -39.56 -126.53 10.82
CA LEU A 10 -40.70 -126.63 9.89
C LEU A 10 -41.95 -126.43 10.76
N ALA A 11 -42.97 -125.67 10.34
CA ALA A 11 -44.38 -125.83 10.76
C ALA A 11 -45.23 -124.77 10.00
N LEU A 12 -46.04 -125.01 8.97
CA LEU A 12 -46.96 -126.08 8.56
C LEU A 12 -48.44 -125.77 8.92
N LEU A 13 -49.19 -125.39 7.86
CA LEU A 13 -50.59 -125.74 7.49
C LEU A 13 -51.73 -125.31 8.46
N ILE A 14 -52.97 -125.00 8.04
CA ILE A 14 -53.92 -125.77 7.20
C ILE A 14 -55.04 -124.83 6.68
N GLY A 15 -55.57 -125.09 5.48
CA GLY A 15 -56.87 -124.56 5.03
C GLY A 15 -57.26 -124.83 3.55
N CYS A 16 -57.54 -126.09 3.21
CA CYS A 16 -58.26 -126.67 2.03
C CYS A 16 -59.37 -125.79 1.36
N THR A 17 -59.76 -125.84 0.06
CA THR A 17 -59.86 -126.91 -0.96
C THR A 17 -60.36 -126.39 -2.35
N VAL A 18 -60.10 -127.19 -3.42
CA VAL A 18 -60.70 -127.33 -4.79
C VAL A 18 -60.32 -126.39 -5.96
N ILE A 19 -59.90 -126.99 -7.10
CA ILE A 19 -59.47 -126.42 -8.39
C ILE A 19 -60.61 -126.54 -9.45
N PRO A 20 -60.71 -125.65 -10.45
CA PRO A 20 -60.58 -126.12 -11.84
C PRO A 20 -59.69 -125.22 -12.74
N SER A 21 -59.18 -125.84 -13.79
CA SER A 21 -58.22 -125.37 -14.80
C SER A 21 -58.78 -124.33 -15.78
N THR A 22 -57.97 -123.31 -16.14
CA THR A 22 -58.19 -122.46 -17.32
C THR A 22 -56.88 -122.05 -17.99
N HIS A 23 -56.80 -122.21 -19.31
CA HIS A 23 -55.71 -121.81 -20.19
C HIS A 23 -55.56 -120.27 -20.27
N ALA A 24 -54.32 -119.76 -20.36
CA ALA A 24 -54.03 -118.36 -20.65
C ALA A 24 -53.07 -118.25 -21.85
N TYR A 25 -53.48 -117.48 -22.86
CA TYR A 25 -52.75 -117.19 -24.10
C TYR A 25 -51.63 -116.16 -23.87
N PRO A 26 -50.51 -116.19 -24.64
CA PRO A 26 -49.56 -115.09 -24.65
C PRO A 26 -50.15 -113.88 -25.37
N VAL A 27 -50.11 -112.70 -24.73
CA VAL A 27 -50.48 -111.42 -25.35
C VAL A 27 -49.20 -110.69 -25.77
N THR A 28 -48.98 -110.56 -27.07
CA THR A 28 -47.97 -109.67 -27.65
C THR A 28 -48.52 -108.24 -27.67
N VAL A 29 -47.97 -107.35 -26.85
CA VAL A 29 -48.35 -105.92 -26.84
C VAL A 29 -47.64 -105.22 -28.01
N VAL A 30 -48.31 -105.14 -29.17
CA VAL A 30 -47.75 -104.52 -30.39
C VAL A 30 -47.96 -102.99 -30.39
N ALA A 31 -48.75 -102.44 -29.47
CA ALA A 31 -48.84 -100.99 -29.26
C ALA A 31 -49.33 -100.68 -27.85
N SER A 32 -48.61 -99.80 -27.15
CA SER A 32 -49.13 -99.16 -25.93
C SER A 32 -49.70 -97.81 -26.31
N GLN A 33 -51.03 -97.75 -26.42
CA GLN A 33 -51.77 -96.51 -26.70
C GLN A 33 -51.34 -95.34 -25.81
N PRO A 34 -51.14 -95.48 -24.48
CA PRO A 34 -50.65 -94.38 -23.64
C PRO A 34 -49.20 -93.95 -23.94
N VAL A 35 -48.33 -94.85 -24.41
CA VAL A 35 -46.95 -94.45 -24.79
C VAL A 35 -46.97 -93.56 -26.04
N THR A 36 -47.78 -93.91 -27.04
CA THR A 36 -47.84 -93.16 -28.31
C THR A 36 -48.64 -91.87 -28.20
N THR A 37 -49.73 -91.84 -27.44
CA THR A 37 -50.63 -90.66 -27.37
C THR A 37 -50.34 -89.72 -26.20
N GLN A 38 -49.65 -90.16 -25.15
CA GLN A 38 -49.42 -89.33 -23.95
C GLN A 38 -47.93 -89.09 -23.68
N ILE A 39 -47.05 -90.07 -23.93
CA ILE A 39 -45.63 -89.96 -23.56
C ILE A 39 -44.77 -89.38 -24.70
N MET A 40 -44.95 -89.85 -25.94
CA MET A 40 -44.16 -89.38 -27.09
C MET A 40 -44.34 -87.89 -27.43
N PRO A 41 -45.55 -87.28 -27.35
CA PRO A 41 -45.72 -85.84 -27.57
C PRO A 41 -45.00 -84.99 -26.53
N GLU A 42 -45.04 -85.42 -25.25
CA GLU A 42 -44.34 -84.75 -24.15
C GLU A 42 -42.82 -84.86 -24.29
N LEU A 43 -42.30 -86.00 -24.75
CA LEU A 43 -40.87 -86.17 -25.08
C LEU A 43 -40.42 -85.30 -26.25
N ALA A 44 -41.26 -85.11 -27.28
CA ALA A 44 -40.98 -84.20 -28.39
C ALA A 44 -41.01 -82.72 -27.95
N ALA A 45 -41.93 -82.36 -27.05
CA ALA A 45 -41.97 -81.03 -26.43
C ALA A 45 -40.71 -80.76 -25.57
N ILE A 46 -40.25 -81.75 -24.79
CA ILE A 46 -39.03 -81.66 -23.99
C ILE A 46 -37.77 -81.50 -24.87
N GLN A 47 -37.70 -82.19 -26.02
CA GLN A 47 -36.60 -82.04 -26.98
C GLN A 47 -36.60 -80.66 -27.66
N GLY A 48 -37.77 -80.10 -27.96
CA GLY A 48 -37.92 -78.73 -28.47
C GLY A 48 -37.45 -77.67 -27.47
N VAL A 49 -37.85 -77.81 -26.20
CA VAL A 49 -37.46 -76.91 -25.11
C VAL A 49 -35.97 -76.97 -24.80
N MET A 50 -35.34 -78.16 -24.89
CA MET A 50 -33.88 -78.27 -24.74
C MET A 50 -33.11 -77.58 -25.88
N ALA A 51 -33.58 -77.69 -27.13
CA ALA A 51 -32.94 -77.02 -28.26
C ALA A 51 -33.06 -75.48 -28.14
N GLU A 52 -34.19 -74.99 -27.61
CA GLU A 52 -34.42 -73.57 -27.38
C GLU A 52 -33.60 -73.04 -26.19
N MET A 53 -33.45 -73.81 -25.10
CA MET A 53 -32.55 -73.49 -23.98
C MET A 53 -31.08 -73.41 -24.40
N VAL A 54 -30.60 -74.32 -25.25
CA VAL A 54 -29.20 -74.30 -25.73
C VAL A 54 -28.95 -73.07 -26.62
N ARG A 55 -29.90 -72.69 -27.46
CA ARG A 55 -29.81 -71.44 -28.25
C ARG A 55 -29.84 -70.21 -27.33
N MET A 56 -30.68 -70.20 -26.30
CA MET A 56 -30.76 -69.11 -25.34
C MET A 56 -29.48 -68.99 -24.50
N GLN A 57 -28.88 -70.10 -24.06
CA GLN A 57 -27.59 -70.12 -23.36
C GLN A 57 -26.44 -69.64 -24.24
N THR A 58 -26.43 -69.99 -25.52
CA THR A 58 -25.40 -69.55 -26.46
C THR A 58 -25.52 -68.04 -26.76
N ALA A 59 -26.75 -67.53 -26.95
CA ALA A 59 -27.00 -66.11 -27.14
C ALA A 59 -26.73 -65.28 -25.86
N THR A 60 -26.98 -65.85 -24.68
CA THR A 60 -26.69 -65.19 -23.39
C THR A 60 -25.18 -65.15 -23.12
N GLY A 61 -24.44 -66.21 -23.47
CA GLY A 61 -22.98 -66.25 -23.34
C GLY A 61 -22.25 -65.23 -24.23
N THR A 62 -22.71 -65.01 -25.47
CA THR A 62 -22.13 -64.00 -26.37
C THR A 62 -22.46 -62.57 -25.94
N ALA A 63 -23.68 -62.32 -25.45
CA ALA A 63 -24.08 -61.02 -24.91
C ALA A 63 -23.30 -60.65 -23.63
N ILE A 64 -23.01 -61.62 -22.75
CA ILE A 64 -22.20 -61.39 -21.53
C ILE A 64 -20.75 -61.03 -21.90
N ASN A 65 -20.13 -61.71 -22.87
CA ASN A 65 -18.77 -61.41 -23.28
C ASN A 65 -18.67 -60.00 -23.91
N GLN A 66 -19.61 -59.64 -24.79
CA GLN A 66 -19.67 -58.31 -25.39
C GLN A 66 -19.96 -57.21 -24.36
N SER A 67 -20.79 -57.49 -23.35
CA SER A 67 -21.07 -56.55 -22.26
C SER A 67 -19.85 -56.36 -21.36
N SER A 68 -19.08 -57.42 -21.09
CA SER A 68 -17.88 -57.37 -20.24
C SER A 68 -16.74 -56.59 -20.91
N GLU A 69 -16.51 -56.76 -22.21
CA GLU A 69 -15.52 -55.97 -22.98
C GLU A 69 -15.90 -54.48 -23.04
N LYS A 70 -17.19 -54.18 -23.17
CA LYS A 70 -17.69 -52.80 -23.14
C LYS A 70 -17.57 -52.18 -21.74
N LEU A 71 -17.82 -52.95 -20.68
CA LEU A 71 -17.67 -52.47 -19.30
C LEU A 71 -16.18 -52.21 -18.96
N ALA A 72 -15.28 -53.11 -19.36
CA ALA A 72 -13.85 -52.97 -19.14
C ALA A 72 -13.26 -51.76 -19.89
N SER A 73 -13.71 -51.49 -21.12
CA SER A 73 -13.27 -50.32 -21.88
C SER A 73 -13.79 -49.00 -21.28
N VAL A 74 -15.04 -48.96 -20.80
CA VAL A 74 -15.59 -47.79 -20.09
C VAL A 74 -14.85 -47.53 -18.77
N ILE A 75 -14.55 -48.57 -17.98
CA ILE A 75 -13.79 -48.43 -16.72
C ILE A 75 -12.35 -47.96 -16.99
N ALA A 76 -11.70 -48.47 -18.04
CA ALA A 76 -10.36 -48.04 -18.43
C ALA A 76 -10.33 -46.59 -18.93
N GLN A 77 -11.33 -46.16 -19.71
CA GLN A 77 -11.50 -44.78 -20.16
C GLN A 77 -11.78 -43.83 -18.99
N ASP A 78 -12.68 -44.20 -18.08
CA ASP A 78 -13.03 -43.39 -16.90
C ASP A 78 -11.83 -43.25 -15.94
N GLY A 79 -11.07 -44.32 -15.73
CA GLY A 79 -9.84 -44.30 -14.93
C GLY A 79 -8.68 -43.52 -15.57
N GLN A 80 -8.67 -43.33 -16.89
CA GLN A 80 -7.72 -42.44 -17.58
C GLN A 80 -8.19 -40.98 -17.53
N ALA A 81 -9.46 -40.71 -17.78
CA ALA A 81 -10.05 -39.36 -17.69
C ALA A 81 -9.93 -38.79 -16.26
N THR A 82 -10.24 -39.60 -15.24
CA THR A 82 -10.10 -39.21 -13.82
C THR A 82 -8.64 -38.92 -13.45
N ARG A 83 -7.69 -39.74 -13.93
CA ARG A 83 -6.25 -39.48 -13.69
C ARG A 83 -5.77 -38.21 -14.38
N GLN A 84 -6.18 -37.96 -15.62
CA GLN A 84 -5.84 -36.72 -16.34
C GLN A 84 -6.45 -35.49 -15.65
N GLN A 85 -7.68 -35.58 -15.17
CA GLN A 85 -8.32 -34.51 -14.41
C GLN A 85 -7.60 -34.23 -13.07
N MET A 86 -7.16 -35.27 -12.37
CA MET A 86 -6.37 -35.11 -11.14
C MET A 86 -4.96 -34.55 -11.40
N ILE A 87 -4.31 -34.92 -12.50
CA ILE A 87 -3.00 -34.35 -12.87
C ILE A 87 -3.16 -32.88 -13.20
N PHE A 88 -4.14 -32.54 -14.05
CA PHE A 88 -4.42 -31.16 -14.43
C PHE A 88 -4.82 -30.30 -13.21
N SER A 89 -5.65 -30.81 -12.30
CA SER A 89 -6.01 -30.07 -11.09
C SER A 89 -4.81 -29.88 -10.15
N ASN A 90 -3.93 -30.86 -10.03
CA ASN A 90 -2.70 -30.74 -9.24
C ASN A 90 -1.70 -29.78 -9.87
N GLU A 91 -1.57 -29.79 -11.19
CA GLU A 91 -0.70 -28.88 -11.94
C GLU A 91 -1.22 -27.45 -11.88
N THR A 92 -2.54 -27.25 -12.03
CA THR A 92 -3.21 -25.96 -11.85
C THR A 92 -3.04 -25.46 -10.42
N ARG A 93 -3.24 -26.32 -9.41
CA ARG A 93 -3.02 -25.96 -8.01
C ARG A 93 -1.57 -25.59 -7.72
N ARG A 94 -0.60 -26.33 -8.27
CA ARG A 94 0.83 -26.00 -8.15
C ARG A 94 1.18 -24.69 -8.83
N LEU A 95 0.59 -24.40 -9.98
CA LEU A 95 0.78 -23.13 -10.68
C LEU A 95 0.12 -21.98 -9.92
N GLU A 96 -1.04 -22.19 -9.30
CA GLU A 96 -1.68 -21.19 -8.43
C GLU A 96 -0.91 -20.98 -7.13
N GLU A 97 -0.41 -22.04 -6.48
CA GLU A 97 0.47 -21.95 -5.31
C GLU A 97 1.78 -21.25 -5.66
N ALA A 98 2.41 -21.60 -6.80
CA ALA A 98 3.59 -20.90 -7.29
C ALA A 98 3.28 -19.42 -7.57
N ARG A 99 2.19 -19.13 -8.30
CA ARG A 99 1.75 -17.77 -8.58
C ARG A 99 1.53 -16.98 -7.30
N LYS A 100 0.83 -17.54 -6.30
CA LYS A 100 0.64 -16.93 -4.97
C LYS A 100 1.96 -16.72 -4.24
N SER A 101 2.88 -17.69 -4.30
CA SER A 101 4.18 -17.61 -3.62
C SER A 101 5.13 -16.56 -4.22
N PHE A 102 4.94 -16.20 -5.50
CA PHE A 102 5.75 -15.21 -6.23
C PHE A 102 5.01 -13.90 -6.54
N SER A 103 3.70 -13.81 -6.26
CA SER A 103 2.93 -12.57 -6.44
C SER A 103 2.78 -11.83 -5.11
N VAL A 104 3.15 -10.56 -5.08
CA VAL A 104 2.80 -9.68 -3.97
C VAL A 104 1.44 -9.05 -4.28
N PRO A 105 0.44 -9.10 -3.38
CA PRO A 105 -0.82 -8.39 -3.58
C PRO A 105 -0.60 -6.91 -3.89
N ASP A 106 -1.37 -6.36 -4.83
CA ASP A 106 -1.28 -4.95 -5.25
C ASP A 106 -1.42 -3.98 -4.07
N SER A 107 -2.16 -4.36 -3.02
CA SER A 107 -2.33 -3.57 -1.80
C SER A 107 -1.06 -3.40 -0.97
N ILE A 108 -0.09 -4.31 -1.09
CA ILE A 108 1.16 -4.31 -0.29
C ILE A 108 2.28 -3.54 -1.01
N CYS A 109 2.29 -3.60 -2.35
CA CYS A 109 3.32 -2.99 -3.19
C CYS A 109 2.86 -1.79 -4.03
N SER A 110 1.61 -1.30 -3.89
CA SER A 110 1.11 -0.14 -4.65
C SER A 110 2.12 1.02 -4.65
N GLU A 111 2.59 1.39 -5.85
CA GLU A 111 3.59 2.43 -6.10
C GLU A 111 2.93 3.75 -6.51
N SER A 112 2.16 4.34 -5.61
CA SER A 112 1.61 5.70 -5.77
C SER A 112 2.70 6.77 -5.92
N ALA A 113 3.86 6.60 -5.28
CA ALA A 113 4.87 7.65 -5.16
C ALA A 113 5.75 7.86 -6.41
N SER A 114 6.12 6.79 -7.11
CA SER A 114 7.16 6.83 -8.16
C SER A 114 6.69 7.63 -9.38
N GLY A 115 5.41 7.57 -9.71
CA GLY A 115 4.80 8.31 -10.82
C GLY A 115 4.70 9.82 -10.61
N VAL A 116 4.51 10.27 -9.35
CA VAL A 116 4.27 11.70 -9.05
C VAL A 116 5.48 12.42 -8.44
N ALA A 117 6.54 11.70 -8.05
CA ALA A 117 7.69 12.29 -7.36
C ALA A 117 8.35 13.44 -8.15
N ALA A 118 8.45 13.33 -9.48
CA ALA A 118 9.04 14.39 -10.30
C ALA A 118 8.12 15.62 -10.40
N GLU A 119 6.82 15.41 -10.59
CA GLU A 119 5.83 16.47 -10.71
C GLU A 119 5.66 17.24 -9.40
N SER A 120 5.50 16.51 -8.31
CA SER A 120 5.35 17.06 -6.97
C SER A 120 6.58 17.88 -6.53
N ARG A 121 7.80 17.41 -6.81
CA ARG A 121 9.03 18.21 -6.62
C ARG A 121 9.07 19.47 -7.48
N ARG A 122 8.65 19.41 -8.75
CA ARG A 122 8.60 20.61 -9.63
C ARG A 122 7.59 21.64 -9.12
N ALA A 123 6.45 21.18 -8.61
CA ALA A 123 5.44 22.05 -8.01
C ALA A 123 5.98 22.73 -6.74
N ALA A 124 6.69 21.99 -5.86
CA ALA A 124 7.35 22.56 -4.69
C ALA A 124 8.45 23.58 -5.08
N ALA A 125 9.29 23.27 -6.07
CA ALA A 125 10.29 24.22 -6.58
C ALA A 125 9.65 25.50 -7.15
N SER A 126 8.51 25.37 -7.82
CA SER A 126 7.73 26.51 -8.32
C SER A 126 7.14 27.34 -7.18
N ALA A 127 6.68 26.69 -6.10
CA ALA A 127 6.22 27.38 -4.89
C ALA A 127 7.37 28.13 -4.21
N ALA A 128 8.56 27.55 -4.11
CA ALA A 128 9.76 28.22 -3.59
C ALA A 128 10.08 29.49 -4.38
N ALA A 129 10.06 29.41 -5.72
CA ALA A 129 10.30 30.57 -6.59
C ALA A 129 9.26 31.69 -6.40
N ARG A 130 8.00 31.36 -6.11
CA ARG A 130 6.96 32.36 -5.79
C ARG A 130 7.20 32.97 -4.41
N LEU A 131 7.47 32.14 -3.40
CA LEU A 131 7.71 32.56 -2.02
C LEU A 131 8.91 33.49 -1.88
N SER A 132 9.97 33.30 -2.68
CA SER A 132 11.17 34.16 -2.64
C SER A 132 10.86 35.64 -2.92
N GLN A 133 9.79 35.90 -3.68
CA GLN A 133 9.29 37.23 -4.03
C GLN A 133 8.02 37.62 -3.25
N GLY A 134 7.63 36.85 -2.24
CA GLY A 134 6.41 37.06 -1.44
C GLY A 134 5.12 36.49 -2.05
N GLY A 135 5.18 35.86 -3.22
CA GLY A 135 4.06 35.11 -3.78
C GLY A 135 3.74 33.89 -2.91
N GLY A 136 2.46 33.68 -2.57
CA GLY A 136 2.05 32.61 -1.65
C GLY A 136 2.09 33.00 -0.16
N VAL A 137 2.46 34.24 0.17
CA VAL A 137 2.33 34.80 1.52
C VAL A 137 1.02 35.59 1.62
N SER A 138 0.14 35.25 2.56
CA SER A 138 -1.17 35.90 2.69
C SER A 138 -1.10 37.23 3.47
N SER A 139 -0.23 37.29 4.46
CA SER A 139 0.04 38.47 5.28
C SER A 139 0.71 39.58 4.47
N LYS A 140 0.02 40.71 4.31
CA LYS A 140 0.55 41.88 3.60
C LYS A 140 1.85 42.42 4.21
N PRO A 141 1.97 42.63 5.54
CA PRO A 141 3.23 43.11 6.12
C PRO A 141 4.43 42.19 5.84
N ILE A 142 4.24 40.86 5.93
CA ILE A 142 5.30 39.88 5.65
C ILE A 142 5.66 39.92 4.16
N ARG A 143 4.66 39.95 3.27
CA ARG A 143 4.85 40.03 1.82
C ARG A 143 5.63 41.29 1.41
N GLU A 144 5.29 42.44 1.98
CA GLU A 144 5.98 43.71 1.68
C GLU A 144 7.44 43.68 2.15
N ARG A 145 7.75 43.10 3.32
CA ARG A 145 9.13 42.93 3.79
C ARG A 145 9.97 42.00 2.92
N LEU A 146 9.36 41.06 2.21
CA LEU A 146 10.08 40.17 1.29
C LEU A 146 10.29 40.78 -0.09
N SER A 147 9.29 41.49 -0.61
CA SER A 147 9.26 41.99 -1.99
C SER A 147 9.93 43.36 -2.17
N ARG A 148 10.05 44.15 -1.10
CA ARG A 148 10.68 45.48 -1.14
C ARG A 148 12.07 45.46 -0.52
N THR A 149 12.98 46.22 -1.11
CA THR A 149 14.26 46.57 -0.47
C THR A 149 13.98 47.39 0.78
N ALA A 150 14.65 47.08 1.89
CA ALA A 150 14.48 47.82 3.12
C ALA A 150 14.95 49.27 2.99
N ASP A 151 14.17 50.21 3.54
CA ASP A 151 14.56 51.62 3.61
C ASP A 151 15.78 51.83 4.50
N SER A 152 15.93 51.01 5.55
CA SER A 152 17.16 50.89 6.33
C SER A 152 17.09 49.63 7.21
N PRO A 153 18.23 49.10 7.70
CA PRO A 153 18.22 48.00 8.65
C PRO A 153 17.45 48.31 9.94
N THR A 154 17.50 49.57 10.41
CA THR A 154 16.74 50.01 11.60
C THR A 154 15.24 50.01 11.35
N ARG A 155 14.81 50.53 10.19
CA ARG A 155 13.39 50.54 9.83
C ARG A 155 12.85 49.12 9.66
N GLU A 156 13.63 48.24 9.07
CA GLU A 156 13.25 46.84 8.94
C GLU A 156 13.10 46.13 10.29
N ALA A 157 13.98 46.42 11.27
CA ALA A 157 13.84 45.91 12.63
C ALA A 157 12.56 46.41 13.31
N TYR A 158 12.21 47.69 13.10
CA TYR A 158 10.96 48.27 13.56
C TYR A 158 9.74 47.57 12.93
N ASP A 159 9.72 47.41 11.61
CA ASP A 159 8.62 46.72 10.90
C ASP A 159 8.53 45.24 11.31
N SER A 160 9.67 44.62 11.67
CA SER A 160 9.71 43.27 12.23
C SER A 160 9.00 43.17 13.58
N ALA A 161 9.18 44.15 14.47
CA ALA A 161 8.48 44.19 15.75
C ALA A 161 6.96 44.30 15.56
N GLY A 162 6.51 45.06 14.56
CA GLY A 162 5.09 45.14 14.21
C GLY A 162 4.50 43.83 13.68
N ILE A 163 5.30 42.99 13.01
CA ILE A 163 4.87 41.65 12.59
C ILE A 163 4.85 40.69 13.80
N HIS A 164 5.87 40.78 14.64
CA HIS A 164 6.00 39.94 15.84
C HIS A 164 4.81 40.13 16.81
N ALA A 165 4.17 41.30 16.82
CA ALA A 165 2.94 41.54 17.58
C ALA A 165 1.81 40.51 17.32
N GLY A 166 1.80 39.86 16.16
CA GLY A 166 0.86 38.77 15.84
C GLY A 166 1.31 37.37 16.30
N TYR A 167 2.54 37.25 16.79
CA TYR A 167 3.20 35.99 17.15
C TYR A 167 3.74 35.98 18.58
N CYS A 168 3.29 36.91 19.43
CA CYS A 168 3.71 36.96 20.82
C CYS A 168 3.50 35.65 21.57
N THR A 169 4.52 35.24 22.32
CA THR A 169 4.45 34.12 23.27
C THR A 169 3.85 34.54 24.60
N GLU A 170 3.41 33.57 25.41
CA GLU A 170 2.95 33.83 26.78
C GLU A 170 4.01 34.52 27.65
N ALA A 171 5.28 34.13 27.48
CA ALA A 171 6.40 34.72 28.21
C ALA A 171 6.65 36.18 27.81
N GLU A 172 6.50 36.53 26.53
CA GLU A 172 6.58 37.92 26.05
C GLU A 172 5.39 38.74 26.52
N TYR A 173 4.18 38.17 26.47
CA TYR A 173 2.97 38.83 26.95
C TYR A 173 3.05 39.13 28.46
N ALA A 174 3.63 38.24 29.26
CA ALA A 174 3.85 38.49 30.69
C ALA A 174 4.78 39.69 30.97
N ARG A 175 5.65 40.07 30.02
CA ARG A 175 6.63 41.15 30.18
C ARG A 175 6.22 42.45 29.50
N PHE A 176 5.64 42.36 28.31
CA PHE A 176 5.34 43.49 27.41
C PHE A 176 3.85 43.54 27.00
N GLY A 177 3.00 42.72 27.62
CA GLY A 177 1.59 42.59 27.28
C GLY A 177 0.84 43.91 27.35
N GLY A 178 -0.04 44.14 26.37
CA GLY A 178 -0.83 45.36 26.25
C GLY A 178 -0.10 46.54 25.59
N THR A 179 1.13 46.32 25.12
CA THR A 179 1.85 47.28 24.27
C THR A 179 1.64 46.96 22.79
N ASP A 180 1.98 47.89 21.89
CA ASP A 180 1.88 47.67 20.44
C ASP A 180 2.81 46.55 19.93
N VAL A 181 3.88 46.24 20.65
CA VAL A 181 4.82 45.15 20.31
C VAL A 181 4.27 43.79 20.76
N CYS A 182 3.37 43.76 21.74
CA CYS A 182 2.76 42.54 22.25
C CYS A 182 1.33 42.77 22.78
N PRO A 183 0.35 43.03 21.90
CA PRO A 183 -1.00 43.39 22.32
C PRO A 183 -1.74 42.22 22.97
N ALA A 184 -1.49 41.00 22.49
CA ALA A 184 -2.05 39.74 22.98
C ALA A 184 -1.09 38.58 22.64
N VAL A 185 -1.29 37.42 23.27
CA VAL A 185 -0.65 36.18 22.82
C VAL A 185 -1.17 35.85 21.41
N GLY A 186 -0.26 35.57 20.49
CA GLY A 186 -0.59 35.25 19.10
C GLY A 186 -1.25 33.88 18.96
N GLU A 187 -2.01 33.67 17.89
CA GLU A 187 -2.58 32.35 17.56
C GLU A 187 -1.51 31.28 17.29
N LEU A 188 -0.36 31.73 16.75
CA LEU A 188 0.81 30.92 16.47
C LEU A 188 2.01 31.46 17.26
N PRO A 189 2.03 31.31 18.59
CA PRO A 189 3.02 31.96 19.45
C PRO A 189 4.45 31.53 19.06
N GLY A 190 5.35 32.50 18.95
CA GLY A 190 6.72 32.31 18.49
C GLY A 190 6.86 31.98 17.00
N GLY A 191 5.79 32.10 16.21
CA GLY A 191 5.77 31.71 14.80
C GLY A 191 6.88 32.35 13.94
N ASP A 192 7.25 33.59 14.22
CA ASP A 192 8.28 34.34 13.49
C ASP A 192 9.68 34.30 14.13
N SER A 193 9.82 33.63 15.28
CA SER A 193 11.04 33.66 16.10
C SER A 193 11.56 32.27 16.50
N GLN A 194 10.72 31.23 16.43
CA GLN A 194 11.07 29.87 16.80
C GLN A 194 11.27 28.97 15.58
N VAL A 195 12.36 28.18 15.59
CA VAL A 195 12.70 27.27 14.48
C VAL A 195 11.65 26.18 14.24
N ARG A 196 10.81 25.90 15.24
CA ARG A 196 9.67 24.96 15.12
C ARG A 196 8.79 25.27 13.92
N SER A 197 8.61 26.56 13.59
CA SER A 197 7.85 27.01 12.42
C SER A 197 8.35 26.41 11.11
N LEU A 198 9.65 26.08 11.02
CA LEU A 198 10.22 25.37 9.89
C LEU A 198 10.07 23.85 10.01
N TYR A 199 10.31 23.25 11.17
CA TYR A 199 10.42 21.80 11.22
C TYR A 199 9.09 21.08 11.42
N GLN A 200 8.16 21.70 12.15
CA GLN A 200 6.93 21.05 12.62
C GLN A 200 5.66 21.85 12.29
N GLY A 201 5.81 23.04 11.71
CA GLY A 201 4.71 24.01 11.60
C GLY A 201 4.55 24.82 12.88
N ALA A 202 4.20 26.10 12.72
CA ALA A 202 3.99 27.00 13.85
C ALA A 202 2.73 26.58 14.64
N GLY A 203 2.74 26.82 15.96
CA GLY A 203 1.63 26.48 16.85
C GLY A 203 2.01 26.51 18.32
N THR A 204 1.03 26.23 19.18
CA THR A 204 1.21 26.10 20.64
C THR A 204 2.04 24.86 20.99
N ALA A 205 2.48 24.73 22.25
CA ALA A 205 3.20 23.54 22.72
C ALA A 205 2.45 22.23 22.39
N ASP A 206 1.12 22.24 22.49
CA ASP A 206 0.26 21.07 22.27
C ASP A 206 -0.10 20.83 20.79
N THR A 207 0.24 21.76 19.88
CA THR A 207 -0.04 21.61 18.45
C THR A 207 0.79 20.44 17.88
N PRO A 208 0.18 19.38 17.31
CA PRO A 208 0.92 18.28 16.72
C PRO A 208 1.83 18.77 15.58
N ALA A 209 2.96 18.09 15.38
CA ALA A 209 3.82 18.37 14.23
C ALA A 209 3.06 18.07 12.93
N ALA A 210 3.10 19.01 11.99
CA ALA A 210 2.50 18.90 10.67
C ALA A 210 3.56 19.16 9.59
N LEU A 211 3.42 18.46 8.46
CA LEU A 211 4.31 18.60 7.30
C LEU A 211 3.60 19.22 6.08
N THR A 212 2.27 19.20 6.04
CA THR A 212 1.44 20.09 5.21
C THR A 212 0.90 21.19 6.08
N TRP A 213 1.24 22.42 5.75
CA TRP A 213 0.90 23.58 6.55
C TRP A 213 -0.29 24.34 5.99
N ASP A 214 -1.06 24.92 6.91
CA ASP A 214 -2.03 25.93 6.54
C ASP A 214 -1.34 27.25 6.14
N GLN A 215 -2.13 28.19 5.63
CA GLN A 215 -1.60 29.48 5.17
C GLN A 215 -0.99 30.33 6.30
N LYS A 216 -1.50 30.24 7.54
CA LYS A 216 -0.99 31.02 8.67
C LYS A 216 0.39 30.49 9.10
N GLN A 217 0.56 29.18 9.07
CA GLN A 217 1.83 28.50 9.32
C GLN A 217 2.87 28.81 8.24
N ILE A 218 2.47 28.85 6.96
CA ILE A 218 3.34 29.28 5.85
C ILE A 218 3.82 30.72 6.06
N ASP A 219 2.90 31.63 6.43
CA ASP A 219 3.23 33.03 6.69
C ASP A 219 4.19 33.17 7.88
N ALA A 220 3.94 32.46 8.98
CA ALA A 220 4.80 32.43 10.16
C ALA A 220 6.21 31.92 9.85
N ALA A 221 6.32 30.78 9.16
CA ALA A 221 7.60 30.22 8.74
C ALA A 221 8.36 31.15 7.79
N THR A 222 7.63 31.87 6.94
CA THR A 222 8.18 32.88 6.04
C THR A 222 8.70 34.11 6.81
N ALA A 223 7.99 34.57 7.85
CA ALA A 223 8.47 35.62 8.74
C ALA A 223 9.75 35.19 9.48
N TYR A 224 9.79 33.96 9.99
CA TYR A 224 10.99 33.38 10.60
C TYR A 224 12.18 33.35 9.63
N MET A 225 11.96 32.93 8.38
CA MET A 225 13.01 32.93 7.36
C MET A 225 13.51 34.35 7.07
N LYS A 226 12.59 35.31 6.94
CA LYS A 226 12.96 36.71 6.74
C LYS A 226 13.84 37.22 7.89
N ASN A 227 13.49 36.89 9.12
CA ASN A 227 14.22 37.33 10.32
C ASN A 227 15.61 36.67 10.45
N THR A 228 15.74 35.39 10.08
CA THR A 228 16.96 34.61 10.40
C THR A 228 17.89 34.35 9.22
N ALA A 229 17.39 34.37 7.98
CA ALA A 229 18.19 34.08 6.79
C ALA A 229 18.18 35.19 5.74
N ARG A 230 17.31 36.21 5.86
CA ARG A 230 17.28 37.38 4.97
C ARG A 230 17.29 38.73 5.69
N PRO A 231 18.19 38.96 6.67
CA PRO A 231 18.31 40.30 7.26
C PRO A 231 18.72 41.33 6.19
N SER A 232 18.48 42.62 6.41
CA SER A 232 19.09 43.66 5.56
C SER A 232 20.44 44.11 6.11
N ALA A 233 21.37 44.39 5.19
CA ALA A 233 22.69 44.97 5.50
C ALA A 233 22.82 46.45 5.13
N GLY A 234 21.90 46.99 4.31
CA GLY A 234 21.96 48.36 3.81
C GLY A 234 20.57 48.97 3.61
N ARG A 235 20.55 50.26 3.25
CA ARG A 235 19.35 50.99 2.82
C ARG A 235 19.13 50.93 1.30
N ALA A 236 17.92 51.25 0.87
CA ALA A 236 17.65 51.58 -0.53
C ALA A 236 18.32 52.94 -0.90
N PRO A 237 19.16 53.00 -1.95
CA PRO A 237 19.69 54.27 -2.45
C PRO A 237 18.65 55.01 -3.29
N GLY A 238 18.65 56.34 -3.22
CA GLY A 238 17.83 57.20 -4.07
C GLY A 238 18.30 57.23 -5.52
N LYS A 239 17.40 57.58 -6.45
CA LYS A 239 17.72 57.64 -7.90
C LYS A 239 18.87 58.59 -8.24
N GLY A 240 19.05 59.68 -7.50
CA GLY A 240 20.17 60.60 -7.68
C GLY A 240 21.51 60.04 -7.18
N GLU A 241 21.47 59.31 -6.06
CA GLU A 241 22.67 58.76 -5.41
C GLU A 241 23.34 57.69 -6.27
N VAL A 242 22.55 56.83 -6.91
CA VAL A 242 23.05 55.74 -7.78
C VAL A 242 23.78 56.24 -9.03
N GLY A 243 23.63 57.52 -9.40
CA GLY A 243 24.36 58.13 -10.51
C GLY A 243 25.84 58.35 -10.21
N THR A 244 26.20 58.51 -8.93
CA THR A 244 27.56 58.79 -8.47
C THR A 244 28.45 57.54 -8.48
N GLN A 245 29.78 57.73 -8.48
CA GLN A 245 30.71 56.60 -8.34
C GLN A 245 30.44 55.80 -7.05
N THR A 246 30.27 56.50 -5.92
CA THR A 246 29.95 55.89 -4.62
C THR A 246 28.65 55.10 -4.67
N GLY A 247 27.60 55.66 -5.30
CA GLY A 247 26.32 54.97 -5.42
C GLY A 247 26.35 53.75 -6.33
N ARG A 248 27.13 53.79 -7.42
CA ARG A 248 27.36 52.61 -8.25
C ARG A 248 28.10 51.52 -7.48
N THR A 249 29.13 51.88 -6.71
CA THR A 249 29.84 50.94 -5.83
C THR A 249 28.91 50.34 -4.78
N TYR A 250 28.06 51.17 -4.16
CA TYR A 250 27.05 50.72 -3.20
C TYR A 250 26.10 49.69 -3.80
N VAL A 251 25.54 49.98 -4.98
CA VAL A 251 24.60 49.06 -5.65
C VAL A 251 25.28 47.75 -6.03
N GLY A 252 26.52 47.79 -6.53
CA GLY A 252 27.29 46.58 -6.82
C GLY A 252 27.48 45.71 -5.58
N LEU A 253 27.89 46.33 -4.46
CA LEU A 253 28.11 45.66 -3.20
C LEU A 253 26.80 45.10 -2.59
N GLN A 254 25.70 45.84 -2.71
CA GLN A 254 24.36 45.39 -2.30
C GLN A 254 23.89 44.20 -3.14
N ASN A 255 24.22 44.16 -4.44
CA ASN A 255 23.89 43.03 -5.31
C ASN A 255 24.67 41.77 -4.94
N GLU A 256 25.96 41.89 -4.64
CA GLU A 256 26.77 40.77 -4.11
C GLU A 256 26.18 40.22 -2.81
N TYR A 257 25.84 41.11 -1.87
CA TYR A 257 25.17 40.74 -0.63
C TYR A 257 23.86 39.98 -0.88
N ASN A 258 23.01 40.51 -1.76
CA ASN A 258 21.72 39.89 -2.08
C ASN A 258 21.89 38.51 -2.70
N GLY A 259 22.94 38.28 -3.52
CA GLY A 259 23.25 36.96 -4.07
C GLY A 259 23.63 35.93 -2.99
N ILE A 260 24.37 36.35 -1.96
CA ILE A 260 24.71 35.47 -0.84
C ILE A 260 23.48 35.20 0.04
N ILE A 261 22.65 36.22 0.28
CA ILE A 261 21.40 36.08 1.04
C ILE A 261 20.38 35.19 0.34
N ASP A 262 20.32 35.23 -1.00
CA ASP A 262 19.50 34.31 -1.78
C ASP A 262 19.91 32.85 -1.49
N ALA A 263 21.20 32.53 -1.62
CA ALA A 263 21.75 31.21 -1.30
C ALA A 263 21.54 30.82 0.18
N ALA A 264 21.74 31.76 1.11
CA ALA A 264 21.58 31.55 2.55
C ALA A 264 20.13 31.21 2.94
N SER A 265 19.16 31.80 2.26
CA SER A 265 17.74 31.59 2.55
C SER A 265 17.14 30.38 1.85
N HIS A 266 17.77 29.89 0.79
CA HIS A 266 17.28 28.78 -0.03
C HIS A 266 16.91 27.52 0.78
N PRO A 267 17.68 27.05 1.78
CA PRO A 267 17.30 25.86 2.56
C PRO A 267 15.97 26.02 3.30
N GLN A 268 15.75 27.18 3.93
CA GLN A 268 14.50 27.47 4.63
C GLN A 268 13.35 27.66 3.64
N LEU A 269 13.59 28.39 2.55
CA LEU A 269 12.62 28.62 1.49
C LEU A 269 12.13 27.31 0.87
N SER A 270 13.05 26.42 0.50
CA SER A 270 12.74 25.10 -0.05
C SER A 270 11.91 24.28 0.93
N LEU A 271 12.23 24.34 2.23
CA LEU A 271 11.52 23.59 3.25
C LEU A 271 10.09 24.12 3.47
N ILE A 272 9.89 25.45 3.42
CA ILE A 272 8.55 26.07 3.48
C ILE A 272 7.73 25.65 2.26
N ALA A 273 8.34 25.69 1.07
CA ALA A 273 7.71 25.29 -0.17
C ALA A 273 7.36 23.80 -0.20
N ASP A 274 8.27 22.94 0.28
CA ASP A 274 8.05 21.50 0.40
C ASP A 274 6.93 21.17 1.40
N SER A 275 6.63 22.09 2.32
CA SER A 275 5.55 21.96 3.32
C SER A 275 4.25 22.66 2.90
N THR A 276 4.22 23.31 1.74
CA THR A 276 3.03 23.97 1.18
C THR A 276 2.12 22.91 0.50
N PRO A 277 0.78 22.98 0.63
CA PRO A 277 -0.13 22.04 -0.03
C PRO A 277 0.13 21.90 -1.53
N ASN A 278 0.23 20.65 -2.01
CA ASN A 278 0.63 20.35 -3.37
C ASN A 278 -0.40 19.43 -4.06
N GLU A 279 -1.20 20.00 -4.95
CA GLU A 279 -2.27 19.26 -5.64
C GLU A 279 -1.75 18.10 -6.50
N ALA A 280 -0.49 18.12 -6.94
CA ALA A 280 0.13 17.03 -7.70
C ALA A 280 0.15 15.70 -6.92
N THR A 281 0.05 15.74 -5.59
CA THR A 281 0.01 14.54 -4.75
C THR A 281 -1.37 13.89 -4.67
N ARG A 282 -2.44 14.58 -5.13
CA ARG A 282 -3.84 14.14 -4.97
C ARG A 282 -4.10 12.75 -5.57
N GLY A 283 -3.67 12.55 -6.82
CA GLY A 283 -3.90 11.29 -7.54
C GLY A 283 -3.22 10.10 -6.84
N ALA A 284 -1.93 10.25 -6.54
CA ALA A 284 -1.15 9.25 -5.83
C ALA A 284 -1.68 8.97 -4.43
N LEU A 285 -2.08 10.00 -3.68
CA LEU A 285 -2.71 9.81 -2.37
C LEU A 285 -4.02 9.04 -2.50
N THR A 286 -4.88 9.40 -3.46
CA THR A 286 -6.16 8.70 -3.69
C THR A 286 -5.94 7.22 -4.00
N GLU A 287 -4.93 6.90 -4.81
CA GLU A 287 -4.54 5.51 -5.09
C GLU A 287 -4.03 4.81 -3.83
N ALA A 288 -3.11 5.43 -3.09
CA ALA A 288 -2.52 4.85 -1.88
C ALA A 288 -3.60 4.49 -0.84
N LEU A 289 -4.62 5.36 -0.69
CA LEU A 289 -5.73 5.18 0.26
C LEU A 289 -6.73 4.09 -0.15
N GLN A 290 -6.60 3.47 -1.34
CA GLN A 290 -7.37 2.27 -1.68
C GLN A 290 -6.96 1.07 -0.82
N SER A 291 -5.72 1.07 -0.29
CA SER A 291 -5.26 0.07 0.67
C SER A 291 -5.78 0.40 2.08
N PRO A 292 -6.52 -0.51 2.76
CA PRO A 292 -7.05 -0.25 4.10
C PRO A 292 -5.97 0.10 5.13
N SER A 293 -4.80 -0.57 5.08
CA SER A 293 -3.71 -0.28 6.01
C SER A 293 -3.08 1.09 5.74
N ALA A 294 -3.01 1.54 4.50
CA ALA A 294 -2.54 2.89 4.17
C ALA A 294 -3.56 3.97 4.59
N ALA A 295 -4.86 3.71 4.42
CA ALA A 295 -5.92 4.60 4.90
C ALA A 295 -5.90 4.76 6.42
N ALA A 296 -5.78 3.66 7.16
CA ALA A 296 -5.66 3.68 8.61
C ALA A 296 -4.39 4.44 9.08
N TYR A 297 -3.28 4.31 8.35
CA TYR A 297 -2.07 5.08 8.65
C TYR A 297 -2.26 6.59 8.39
N PHE A 298 -2.86 6.95 7.25
CA PHE A 298 -3.23 8.34 6.94
C PHE A 298 -4.09 8.96 8.04
N ASP A 299 -5.12 8.26 8.49
CA ASP A 299 -6.02 8.72 9.56
C ASP A 299 -5.31 8.89 10.91
N ARG A 300 -4.15 8.25 11.12
CA ARG A 300 -3.34 8.44 12.33
C ARG A 300 -2.34 9.56 12.19
N THR A 301 -1.67 9.69 11.03
CA THR A 301 -0.45 10.52 10.93
C THR A 301 -0.59 11.75 10.06
N ALA A 302 -1.57 11.82 9.17
CA ALA A 302 -1.70 12.95 8.26
C ALA A 302 -2.08 14.22 9.01
N SER A 303 -1.54 15.35 8.57
CA SER A 303 -1.88 16.68 9.08
C SER A 303 -3.36 17.01 8.83
N SER A 304 -3.91 17.91 9.66
CA SER A 304 -5.30 18.39 9.49
C SER A 304 -5.52 19.03 8.11
N GLU A 305 -4.53 19.76 7.61
CA GLU A 305 -4.60 20.41 6.29
C GLU A 305 -4.65 19.37 5.16
N ALA A 306 -3.82 18.32 5.22
CA ALA A 306 -3.82 17.26 4.22
C ALA A 306 -5.15 16.49 4.19
N ARG A 307 -5.70 16.16 5.37
CA ARG A 307 -7.03 15.52 5.50
C ARG A 307 -8.14 16.37 4.90
N THR A 308 -8.11 17.68 5.18
CA THR A 308 -9.14 18.62 4.72
C THR A 308 -9.09 18.78 3.19
N ARG A 309 -7.89 18.85 2.62
CA ARG A 309 -7.71 19.11 1.18
C ARG A 309 -7.76 17.86 0.29
N GLY A 310 -7.54 16.68 0.86
CA GLY A 310 -7.37 15.43 0.13
C GLY A 310 -6.09 15.39 -0.71
N HIS A 311 -5.08 16.18 -0.34
CA HIS A 311 -3.73 16.15 -0.92
C HIS A 311 -2.71 16.69 0.08
N MET A 312 -1.46 16.25 -0.04
CA MET A 312 -0.36 16.56 0.87
C MET A 312 0.59 17.60 0.27
N SER A 313 1.45 18.15 1.12
CA SER A 313 2.69 18.79 0.69
C SER A 313 3.69 17.74 0.16
N GLN A 314 4.76 18.18 -0.50
CA GLN A 314 5.83 17.26 -0.94
C GLN A 314 6.45 16.52 0.24
N ARG A 315 6.73 17.26 1.32
CA ARG A 315 7.40 16.76 2.51
C ARG A 315 6.54 15.76 3.26
N GLU A 316 5.25 16.03 3.40
CA GLU A 316 4.33 15.08 4.04
C GLU A 316 4.13 13.84 3.19
N PHE A 317 4.03 13.98 1.86
CA PHE A 317 3.85 12.85 0.97
C PHE A 317 5.04 11.88 1.01
N GLU A 318 6.28 12.39 1.01
CA GLU A 318 7.47 11.55 1.16
C GLU A 318 7.51 10.82 2.52
N ALA A 319 7.16 11.51 3.60
CA ALA A 319 7.10 10.92 4.94
C ALA A 319 5.98 9.87 5.06
N PHE A 320 4.82 10.14 4.46
CA PHE A 320 3.69 9.21 4.39
C PHE A 320 4.08 7.95 3.62
N GLU A 321 4.70 8.07 2.45
CA GLU A 321 5.08 6.92 1.62
C GLU A 321 6.15 6.04 2.29
N ALA A 322 7.12 6.64 2.96
CA ALA A 322 8.10 5.89 3.74
C ALA A 322 7.46 5.23 4.98
N GLY A 323 6.60 5.96 5.68
CA GLY A 323 5.98 5.54 6.94
C GLY A 323 4.88 4.50 6.79
N ARG A 324 4.03 4.61 5.76
CA ARG A 324 2.88 3.71 5.55
C ARG A 324 3.28 2.25 5.33
N ARG A 325 4.55 2.00 5.00
CA ARG A 325 5.15 0.66 4.84
C ARG A 325 5.94 0.27 6.09
N TYR A 326 6.87 1.10 6.58
CA TYR A 326 7.70 0.69 7.71
C TYR A 326 7.02 0.88 9.08
N ALA A 327 6.56 2.09 9.38
CA ALA A 327 6.01 2.46 10.69
C ALA A 327 4.54 2.03 10.90
N ASN A 328 3.89 1.55 9.85
CA ASN A 328 2.50 1.14 9.89
C ASN A 328 2.34 -0.31 10.37
N THR A 329 1.81 -0.48 11.58
CA THR A 329 1.54 -1.80 12.15
C THR A 329 0.58 -2.63 11.32
N ASP A 330 -0.39 -1.99 10.65
CA ASP A 330 -1.39 -2.70 9.85
C ASP A 330 -0.75 -3.28 8.59
N TRP A 331 0.15 -2.53 7.95
CA TRP A 331 0.95 -3.04 6.82
C TRP A 331 1.87 -4.19 7.25
N GLN A 332 2.45 -4.13 8.45
CA GLN A 332 3.29 -5.22 8.97
C GLN A 332 2.47 -6.51 9.22
N GLN A 333 1.23 -6.37 9.66
CA GLN A 333 0.29 -7.49 9.82
C GLN A 333 -0.11 -8.07 8.46
N ASP A 334 -0.47 -7.21 7.50
CA ASP A 334 -0.79 -7.63 6.12
C ASP A 334 0.39 -8.40 5.51
N LEU A 335 1.62 -7.89 5.66
CA LEU A 335 2.83 -8.53 5.18
C LEU A 335 3.08 -9.88 5.87
N GLN A 336 2.86 -9.96 7.19
CA GLN A 336 3.00 -11.21 7.94
C GLN A 336 1.97 -12.26 7.53
N GLY A 337 0.77 -11.82 7.12
CA GLY A 337 -0.31 -12.67 6.63
C GLY A 337 -0.13 -13.20 5.20
N MET A 338 0.84 -12.69 4.42
CA MET A 338 1.10 -13.17 3.06
C MET A 338 1.50 -14.66 3.04
N GLU A 339 0.91 -15.43 2.13
CA GLU A 339 1.42 -16.76 1.77
C GLU A 339 2.62 -16.61 0.83
N GLY A 340 3.73 -17.31 1.09
CA GLY A 340 4.92 -17.25 0.22
C GLY A 340 6.26 -17.17 0.94
N ASP A 341 7.31 -16.82 0.17
CA ASP A 341 8.71 -16.85 0.60
C ASP A 341 9.00 -15.87 1.76
N ASN A 342 9.49 -16.40 2.88
CA ASN A 342 9.95 -15.62 4.03
C ASN A 342 11.04 -14.61 3.64
N LEU A 343 11.88 -14.95 2.66
CA LEU A 343 12.95 -14.08 2.17
C LEU A 343 12.38 -12.83 1.49
N LEU A 344 11.31 -12.97 0.69
CA LEU A 344 10.69 -11.82 0.02
C LEU A 344 10.06 -10.86 1.02
N ARG A 345 9.40 -11.38 2.06
CA ARG A 345 8.86 -10.54 3.14
C ARG A 345 9.95 -9.79 3.89
N GLU A 346 11.04 -10.47 4.21
CA GLU A 346 12.17 -9.84 4.90
C GLU A 346 12.85 -8.79 4.02
N LEU A 347 12.94 -9.04 2.71
CA LEU A 347 13.41 -8.05 1.74
C LEU A 347 12.52 -6.80 1.71
N LEU A 348 11.19 -6.98 1.70
CA LEU A 348 10.23 -5.87 1.75
C LEU A 348 10.35 -5.07 3.05
N ARG A 349 10.49 -5.73 4.20
CA ARG A 349 10.72 -5.06 5.50
C ARG A 349 12.01 -4.26 5.51
N THR A 350 13.10 -4.89 5.06
CA THR A 350 14.42 -4.23 5.00
C THR A 350 14.39 -3.02 4.08
N THR A 351 13.73 -3.14 2.91
CA THR A 351 13.60 -2.02 1.96
C THR A 351 12.75 -0.88 2.55
N ALA A 352 11.63 -1.20 3.23
CA ALA A 352 10.81 -0.20 3.90
C ALA A 352 11.57 0.51 5.02
N LEU A 353 12.33 -0.23 5.84
CA LEU A 353 13.21 0.31 6.87
C LEU A 353 14.24 1.29 6.28
N LEU A 354 14.91 0.88 5.21
CA LEU A 354 15.90 1.73 4.53
C LEU A 354 15.28 3.02 4.02
N ASN A 355 14.10 2.96 3.40
CA ASN A 355 13.39 4.16 2.93
C ASN A 355 12.98 5.09 4.08
N TRP A 356 12.51 4.52 5.19
CA TRP A 356 12.19 5.27 6.40
C TRP A 356 13.41 5.99 6.99
N GLN A 357 14.53 5.27 7.13
CA GLN A 357 15.79 5.85 7.61
C GLN A 357 16.34 6.90 6.65
N MET A 358 16.22 6.70 5.34
CA MET A 358 16.66 7.66 4.34
C MET A 358 15.82 8.94 4.39
N ASN A 359 14.51 8.82 4.63
CA ASN A 359 13.65 9.99 4.84
C ASN A 359 14.05 10.76 6.12
N ASP A 360 14.33 10.07 7.21
CA ASP A 360 14.83 10.71 8.44
C ASP A 360 16.19 11.41 8.23
N LEU A 361 17.13 10.74 7.56
CA LEU A 361 18.43 11.33 7.20
C LEU A 361 18.27 12.57 6.32
N LYS A 362 17.35 12.54 5.36
CA LYS A 362 17.02 13.71 4.53
C LYS A 362 16.54 14.88 5.38
N GLU A 363 15.69 14.64 6.38
CA GLU A 363 15.23 15.68 7.30
C GLU A 363 16.37 16.21 8.18
N GLN A 364 17.25 15.35 8.69
CA GLN A 364 18.44 15.78 9.44
C GLN A 364 19.38 16.65 8.58
N ILE A 365 19.61 16.27 7.32
CA ILE A 365 20.41 17.07 6.37
C ILE A 365 19.73 18.43 6.11
N ARG A 366 18.40 18.45 5.93
CA ARG A 366 17.64 19.70 5.78
C ARG A 366 17.82 20.62 7.00
N GLN A 367 17.78 20.08 8.22
CA GLN A 367 18.04 20.87 9.44
C GLN A 367 19.46 21.44 9.46
N GLY A 368 20.48 20.63 9.11
CA GLY A 368 21.85 21.09 8.97
C GLY A 368 22.01 22.22 7.95
N ASN A 369 21.35 22.10 6.79
CA ASN A 369 21.36 23.13 5.75
C ASN A 369 20.68 24.44 6.20
N VAL A 370 19.64 24.38 7.03
CA VAL A 370 19.02 25.57 7.63
C VAL A 370 20.03 26.31 8.52
N ILE A 371 20.76 25.60 9.38
CA ILE A 371 21.79 26.19 10.25
C ILE A 371 22.91 26.80 9.40
N ALA A 372 23.40 26.07 8.39
CA ALA A 372 24.44 26.57 7.49
C ALA A 372 24.00 27.84 6.74
N GLY A 373 22.73 27.88 6.29
CA GLY A 373 22.13 29.06 5.67
C GLY A 373 22.09 30.26 6.63
N GLN A 374 21.66 30.07 7.88
CA GLN A 374 21.66 31.14 8.89
C GLN A 374 23.07 31.65 9.19
N GLN A 375 24.07 30.76 9.30
CA GLN A 375 25.46 31.14 9.47
C GLN A 375 25.99 31.96 8.29
N LEU A 376 25.66 31.56 7.06
CA LEU A 376 26.01 32.29 5.85
C LEU A 376 25.38 33.68 5.83
N ALA A 377 24.10 33.80 6.21
CA ALA A 377 23.42 35.09 6.30
C ALA A 377 24.06 36.03 7.34
N LEU A 378 24.45 35.49 8.51
CA LEU A 378 25.17 36.24 9.54
C LEU A 378 26.54 36.71 9.06
N ALA A 379 27.33 35.83 8.43
CA ALA A 379 28.64 36.16 7.89
C ALA A 379 28.55 37.24 6.80
N ALA A 380 27.58 37.10 5.89
CA ALA A 380 27.31 38.10 4.86
C ALA A 380 26.95 39.46 5.50
N ARG A 381 26.06 39.47 6.49
CA ARG A 381 25.66 40.71 7.17
C ARG A 381 26.85 41.39 7.86
N GLN A 382 27.73 40.62 8.51
CA GLN A 382 28.93 41.17 9.15
C GLN A 382 29.89 41.78 8.14
N TYR A 383 30.16 41.10 7.03
CA TYR A 383 31.10 41.57 6.01
C TYR A 383 30.58 42.77 5.22
N TYR A 384 29.33 42.69 4.76
CA TYR A 384 28.74 43.70 3.87
C TYR A 384 28.15 44.89 4.64
N GLY A 385 27.60 44.68 5.83
CA GLY A 385 26.87 45.70 6.57
C GLY A 385 27.71 46.92 6.94
N GLN A 386 28.95 46.71 7.39
CA GLN A 386 29.85 47.83 7.70
C GLN A 386 30.15 48.67 6.44
N ARG A 387 30.54 48.02 5.35
CA ARG A 387 30.92 48.67 4.09
C ARG A 387 29.75 49.40 3.43
N LEU A 388 28.57 48.79 3.46
CA LEU A 388 27.33 49.44 3.01
C LEU A 388 27.02 50.67 3.91
N GLY A 389 27.24 50.57 5.22
CA GLY A 389 27.12 51.70 6.15
C GLY A 389 28.05 52.87 5.79
N GLU A 390 29.32 52.61 5.54
CA GLU A 390 30.32 53.62 5.16
C GLU A 390 29.98 54.29 3.82
N LEU A 391 29.65 53.50 2.80
CA LEU A 391 29.23 54.01 1.48
C LEU A 391 27.92 54.80 1.57
N SER A 392 26.97 54.36 2.41
CA SER A 392 25.71 55.07 2.67
C SER A 392 25.94 56.48 3.19
N GLN A 393 26.86 56.67 4.13
CA GLN A 393 27.23 57.99 4.66
C GLN A 393 27.90 58.86 3.59
N ALA A 394 28.82 58.29 2.80
CA ALA A 394 29.51 59.00 1.74
C ALA A 394 28.56 59.45 0.60
N MET A 395 27.55 58.64 0.24
CA MET A 395 26.52 59.02 -0.73
C MET A 395 25.70 60.24 -0.26
N SER A 396 25.34 60.28 1.02
CA SER A 396 24.56 61.38 1.59
C SER A 396 25.35 62.70 1.66
N GLN A 397 26.67 62.64 1.81
CA GLN A 397 27.54 63.82 1.80
C GLN A 397 27.82 64.33 0.37
N GLY A 398 27.90 63.44 -0.63
CA GLY A 398 28.13 63.80 -2.04
C GLY A 398 26.92 64.42 -2.75
N SER A 399 25.74 64.40 -2.13
CA SER A 399 24.49 64.95 -2.68
C SER A 399 24.26 66.44 -2.35
N VAL A 400 25.18 67.06 -1.60
CA VAL A 400 25.18 68.50 -1.30
C VAL A 400 26.09 69.22 -2.31
N ARG A 401 25.61 69.44 -3.54
CA ARG A 401 26.19 70.41 -4.48
C ARG A 401 25.13 71.03 -5.37
#